data_AF-A0A1C0SFC3-F1
#
_entry.id   AF-A0A1C0SFC3-F1
#
_cell.length_a   1.000
_cell.length_b   1.000
_cell.length_c   1.000
_cell.angle_alpha   90.00
_cell.angle_beta   90.00
_cell.angle_gamma   90.00
#
_symmetry.space_group_name_H-M   'P 1'
#
loop_
_entity.id
_entity.type
_entity.pdbx_description
1 polymer ?
#
loop_
_entity_poly.entity_id
_entity_poly.type
_entity_poly.pdbx_seq_one_letter_code
_entity_poly.pdbx_strand_id
1 'polypeptide(L)' 'MLGLNRGDPRRSRSAAMSGKMDERQALAAIILWNSGHFDTADIAAALRCGEDAVYRTLHAARDIAKGGC' A
#
# COMPACT_ATOMS: atom_id res chain seq x y z
N MET A 1 37.02 10.68 0.92
CA MET A 1 35.67 11.12 1.36
C MET A 1 34.79 11.09 0.12
N LEU A 2 33.70 10.34 -0.07
CA LEU A 2 32.71 9.58 0.72
C LEU A 2 32.49 8.25 -0.06
N GLY A 3 32.45 7.07 0.54
CA GLY A 3 31.33 6.59 1.35
C GLY A 3 30.36 5.74 0.51
N LEU A 4 30.71 4.46 0.27
CA LEU A 4 29.85 3.46 -0.39
C LEU A 4 28.53 3.30 0.39
N ASN A 5 27.44 3.88 -0.12
CA ASN A 5 26.11 3.70 0.47
C ASN A 5 25.52 2.37 -0.04
N ARG A 6 25.84 1.33 0.70
CA ARG A 6 25.28 -0.03 0.65
C ARG A 6 23.75 0.06 0.64
N GLY A 7 23.14 -0.07 -0.53
CA GLY A 7 21.70 -0.21 -0.69
C GLY A 7 21.20 -1.34 0.20
N ASP A 8 20.30 -1.00 1.12
CA ASP A 8 19.81 -1.87 2.17
C ASP A 8 18.98 -3.04 1.56
N PRO A 9 19.44 -4.30 1.66
CA PRO A 9 18.73 -5.43 1.07
C PRO A 9 17.42 -5.76 1.79
N ARG A 10 17.10 -5.08 2.90
CA ARG A 10 15.83 -5.26 3.62
C ARG A 10 14.61 -4.67 2.90
N ARG A 11 14.82 -3.80 1.89
CA ARG A 11 13.72 -3.27 1.05
C ARG A 11 13.31 -4.18 -0.11
N SER A 12 14.03 -5.28 -0.34
CA SER A 12 13.75 -6.22 -1.44
C SER A 12 12.97 -7.45 -1.02
N ARG A 13 12.53 -7.55 0.24
CA ARG A 13 11.65 -8.64 0.68
C ARG A 13 10.19 -8.21 0.60
N SER A 14 9.45 -8.93 -0.23
CA SER A 14 8.02 -9.20 -0.08
C SER A 14 7.00 -8.38 -0.89
N ALA A 15 7.40 -7.77 -2.00
CA ALA A 15 6.43 -7.36 -3.04
C ALA A 15 5.64 -8.56 -3.63
N ALA A 16 6.16 -9.78 -3.45
CA ALA A 16 5.60 -11.03 -3.94
C ALA A 16 4.69 -11.77 -2.93
N MET A 17 4.45 -11.20 -1.74
CA MET A 17 3.53 -11.77 -0.72
C MET A 17 2.22 -10.99 -0.57
N SER A 18 1.94 -10.07 -1.50
CA SER A 18 0.61 -9.49 -1.60
C SER A 18 -0.26 -10.45 -2.40
N GLY A 19 -0.99 -11.33 -1.71
CA GLY A 19 -2.11 -12.05 -2.31
C GLY A 19 -2.96 -11.03 -3.07
N LYS A 20 -3.24 -11.30 -4.36
CA LYS A 20 -3.91 -10.36 -5.27
C LYS A 20 -5.07 -9.68 -4.55
N MET A 21 -4.90 -8.39 -4.26
CA MET A 21 -5.99 -7.63 -3.65
C MET A 21 -7.11 -7.53 -4.68
N ASP A 22 -8.28 -8.02 -4.31
CA ASP A 22 -9.46 -8.01 -5.17
C ASP A 22 -9.96 -6.58 -5.38
N GLU A 23 -10.64 -6.30 -6.50
CA GLU A 23 -11.22 -4.98 -6.76
C GLU A 23 -12.14 -4.50 -5.64
N ARG A 24 -12.91 -5.40 -5.02
CA ARG A 24 -13.78 -5.05 -3.88
C ARG A 24 -12.97 -4.68 -2.64
N GLN A 25 -11.85 -5.36 -2.40
CA GLN A 25 -10.95 -5.04 -1.30
C GLN A 25 -10.26 -3.70 -1.55
N ALA A 26 -9.84 -3.43 -2.79
CA ALA A 26 -9.25 -2.15 -3.16
C ALA A 26 -10.23 -0.98 -2.96
N LEU A 27 -11.49 -1.14 -3.38
CA LEU A 27 -12.53 -0.14 -3.15
C LEU A 27 -12.81 0.05 -1.65
N ALA A 28 -12.96 -1.04 -0.90
CA ALA A 28 -13.17 -0.98 0.54
C ALA A 28 -12.01 -0.27 1.26
N ALA A 29 -10.76 -0.53 0.86
CA ALA A 29 -9.58 0.12 1.40
C ALA A 29 -9.62 1.65 1.19
N ILE A 30 -10.03 2.11 0.01
CA ILE A 30 -10.15 3.54 -0.30
C ILE A 30 -11.27 4.19 0.52
N ILE A 31 -12.42 3.52 0.68
CA ILE A 31 -13.54 4.03 1.48
C ILE A 31 -13.15 4.12 2.96
N LEU A 32 -12.55 3.06 3.51
CA LEU A 32 -12.09 3.02 4.89
C LEU A 32 -11.04 4.11 5.16
N TRP A 33 -10.08 4.28 4.25
CA TRP A 33 -9.07 5.33 4.35
C TRP A 33 -9.69 6.74 4.33
N ASN A 34 -10.64 7.00 3.42
CA ASN A 34 -11.33 8.28 3.34
C ASN A 34 -12.22 8.59 4.55
N SER A 35 -12.61 7.57 5.34
CA SER A 35 -13.33 7.81 6.59
C SER A 35 -12.46 8.49 7.66
N GLY A 36 -11.13 8.43 7.53
CA GLY A 36 -10.17 9.06 8.47
C GLY A 36 -10.06 8.37 9.84
N HIS A 37 -10.78 7.26 10.06
CA HIS A 37 -10.81 6.55 11.34
C HIS A 37 -9.90 5.31 11.40
N PHE A 38 -9.41 4.84 10.25
CA PHE A 38 -8.61 3.61 10.14
C PHE A 38 -7.23 3.91 9.60
N ASP A 39 -6.21 3.28 10.20
CA ASP A 39 -4.85 3.29 9.66
C ASP A 39 -4.61 2.13 8.66
N THR A 40 -3.43 2.08 8.04
CA THR A 40 -3.12 1.06 7.04
C THR A 40 -3.09 -0.37 7.61
N ALA A 41 -2.72 -0.51 8.89
CA ALA A 41 -2.68 -1.80 9.58
C ALA A 41 -4.10 -2.31 9.89
N ASP A 42 -4.99 -1.44 10.36
CA ASP A 42 -6.39 -1.73 10.63
C ASP A 42 -7.11 -2.15 9.34
N ILE A 43 -6.87 -1.43 8.23
CA ILE A 43 -7.45 -1.76 6.92
C ILE A 43 -6.92 -3.11 6.42
N ALA A 44 -5.62 -3.37 6.55
CA ALA A 44 -5.03 -4.65 6.15
C ALA A 44 -5.61 -5.82 6.95
N ALA A 45 -5.79 -5.64 8.27
CA ALA A 45 -6.40 -6.63 9.14
C ALA A 45 -7.89 -6.86 8.77
N ALA A 46 -8.66 -5.79 8.56
CA ALA A 46 -10.07 -5.87 8.19
C ALA A 46 -10.29 -6.57 6.83
N LEU A 47 -9.40 -6.32 5.86
CA LEU A 47 -9.50 -6.88 4.51
C LEU A 47 -8.77 -8.21 4.36
N ARG A 48 -8.05 -8.69 5.38
CA ARG A 48 -7.20 -9.88 5.35
C ARG A 48 -6.23 -9.86 4.16
N CYS A 49 -5.63 -8.69 3.91
CA CYS A 49 -4.62 -8.51 2.88
C CYS A 49 -3.30 -8.00 3.48
N GLY A 50 -2.24 -7.98 2.67
CA GLY A 50 -0.98 -7.41 3.10
C GLY A 50 -1.08 -5.88 3.19
N GLU A 51 -0.47 -5.30 4.22
CA GLU A 51 -0.41 -3.83 4.38
C GLU A 51 0.25 -3.14 3.18
N ASP A 52 1.25 -3.77 2.57
CA ASP A 52 1.87 -3.32 1.32
C ASP A 52 0.87 -3.21 0.16
N ALA A 53 -0.15 -4.09 0.13
CA ALA A 53 -1.22 -4.02 -0.86
C ALA A 53 -2.06 -2.76 -0.67
N VAL A 54 -2.45 -2.49 0.58
CA VAL A 54 -3.23 -1.31 0.98
C VAL A 54 -2.46 -0.05 0.61
N TYR A 55 -1.19 0.03 0.98
CA TYR A 55 -0.35 1.19 0.68
C TYR A 55 -0.26 1.48 -0.83
N ARG A 56 -0.02 0.46 -1.66
CA ARG A 56 0.07 0.60 -3.12
C ARG A 56 -1.25 1.08 -3.73
N THR A 57 -2.37 0.54 -3.28
CA THR A 57 -3.69 0.94 -3.78
C THR A 57 -4.04 2.36 -3.38
N LEU A 58 -3.75 2.77 -2.14
CA LEU A 58 -3.93 4.15 -1.72
C LEU A 58 -3.02 5.11 -2.49
N HIS A 59 -1.79 4.71 -2.79
CA HIS A 59 -0.87 5.50 -3.60
C HIS A 59 -1.39 5.67 -5.03
N ALA A 60 -1.78 4.58 -5.69
CA ALA A 60 -2.36 4.60 -7.02
C ALA A 60 -3.66 5.43 -7.10
N ALA A 61 -4.54 5.31 -6.10
CA ALA A 61 -5.76 6.10 -6.02
C ALA A 61 -5.47 7.60 -5.89
N ARG A 62 -4.45 7.99 -5.12
CA ARG A 62 -4.02 9.40 -4.98
C ARG A 62 -3.39 9.93 -6.27
N ASP A 63 -2.64 9.11 -6.99
CA ASP A 63 -2.05 9.50 -8.27
C ASP A 63 -3.13 9.74 -9.33
N ILE A 64 -4.14 8.86 -9.41
CA ILE A 64 -5.31 9.05 -10.28
C ILE A 64 -6.07 10.33 -9.91
N ALA A 65 -6.35 10.54 -8.61
CA ALA A 65 -7.08 11.71 -8.13
C ALA A 65 -6.36 13.04 -8.40
N LYS A 66 -5.02 13.03 -8.50
CA LYS A 66 -4.21 14.21 -8.84
C LYS A 66 -4.16 14.52 -10.35
N GLY A 67 -4.94 13.79 -11.16
CA GLY A 67 -4.96 13.94 -12.61
C GLY A 67 -3.82 13.16 -13.24
N GLY A 68 -3.78 11.85 -12.97
CA GLY A 68 -2.81 10.91 -13.54
C GLY A 68 -2.52 11.24 -15.01
N CYS A 69 -1.23 11.35 -15.32
CA CYS A 69 -0.69 11.80 -16.60
C CYS A 69 -1.17 10.98 -17.80
#